data_AF-A0A656IJG6-F1
#
_entry.id   AF-A0A656IJG6-F1
#
_cell.length_a   1.000
_cell.length_b   1.000
_cell.length_c   1.000
_cell.angle_alpha   90.00
_cell.angle_beta   90.00
_cell.angle_gamma   90.00
#
_symmetry.space_group_name_H-M   'P 1'
#
loop_
_entity.id
_entity.type
_entity.pdbx_description
1 polymer ?
#
loop_
_entity_poly.entity_id
_entity_poly.type
_entity_poly.pdbx_seq_one_letter_code
_entity_poly.pdbx_strand_id
1 'polypeptide(L)'
;MILPYSTAEGGNKGIDIAGARGTPVYAAGAGKVVYVGNQLRGYGNLIMIKHNEDYITAYAHNDTMLVNNGQSVKAGQKIATMGSTDAASVRLHFQIRYRATAIDPLRYLPPQGSKPKC
;
A
#
# COMPACT_ATOMS: atom_id res chain seq x y z
N MET A 1 13.67 0.00 -6.98
CA MET A 1 13.95 1.35 -6.43
C MET A 1 12.69 1.80 -5.69
N ILE A 2 12.82 2.21 -4.43
CA ILE A 2 11.70 2.68 -3.61
C ILE A 2 11.73 4.21 -3.59
N LEU A 3 10.62 4.87 -3.94
CA LEU A 3 10.52 6.32 -3.79
C LEU A 3 10.19 6.65 -2.32
N PRO A 4 10.95 7.52 -1.65
CA PRO A 4 10.72 7.85 -0.26
C PRO A 4 9.45 8.69 -0.07
N TYR A 5 8.79 8.48 1.08
CA TYR A 5 7.66 9.26 1.55
C TYR A 5 8.08 10.71 1.81
N SER A 6 7.23 11.69 1.49
CA SER A 6 7.53 13.10 1.72
C SER A 6 6.27 13.85 2.16
N THR A 7 6.35 14.55 3.29
CA THR A 7 5.28 15.40 3.86
C THR A 7 5.22 16.81 3.29
N ALA A 8 6.08 17.15 2.33
CA ALA A 8 6.07 18.45 1.66
C ALA A 8 4.77 18.68 0.88
N GLU A 9 4.35 19.93 0.69
CA GLU A 9 3.24 20.29 -0.20
C GLU A 9 3.58 19.83 -1.63
N GLY A 10 2.93 18.75 -2.08
CA GLY A 10 3.24 18.05 -3.34
C GLY A 10 4.10 16.78 -3.21
N GLY A 11 4.45 16.36 -1.99
CA GLY A 11 5.20 15.14 -1.70
C GLY A 11 4.35 13.87 -1.73
N ASN A 12 4.98 12.74 -2.09
CA ASN A 12 4.33 11.43 -2.12
C ASN A 12 3.85 11.04 -0.72
N LYS A 13 2.52 11.02 -0.53
CA LYS A 13 1.84 10.62 0.72
C LYS A 13 1.79 9.09 0.91
N GLY A 14 2.67 8.38 0.21
CA GLY A 14 2.79 6.92 0.17
C GLY A 14 4.17 6.49 -0.30
N ILE A 15 4.36 5.18 -0.43
CA ILE A 15 5.54 4.57 -1.03
C ILE A 15 5.13 3.95 -2.35
N ASP A 16 5.86 4.28 -3.41
CA ASP A 16 5.77 3.58 -4.69
C ASP A 16 6.84 2.48 -4.74
N ILE A 17 6.38 1.25 -4.88
CA ILE A 17 7.21 0.06 -4.97
C ILE A 17 7.20 -0.39 -6.43
N ALA A 18 8.28 -0.11 -7.15
CA ALA A 18 8.47 -0.62 -8.52
C ALA A 18 8.68 -2.14 -8.49
N GLY A 19 8.01 -2.86 -9.38
CA GLY A 19 8.11 -4.32 -9.51
C GLY A 19 7.71 -4.81 -10.89
N ALA A 20 7.61 -6.12 -11.05
CA ALA A 20 7.16 -6.74 -12.30
C ALA A 20 5.65 -6.98 -12.29
N ARG A 21 5.02 -6.99 -13.48
CA ARG A 21 3.58 -7.27 -13.57
C ARG A 21 3.31 -8.69 -13.07
N GLY A 22 2.27 -8.86 -12.27
CA GLY A 22 1.95 -10.15 -11.66
C GLY A 22 2.67 -10.43 -10.34
N THR A 23 3.58 -9.53 -9.88
CA THR A 23 4.24 -9.68 -8.57
C THR A 23 3.17 -9.81 -7.47
N PRO A 24 3.25 -10.80 -6.58
CA PRO A 24 2.27 -10.95 -5.50
C PRO A 24 2.34 -9.76 -4.53
N VAL A 25 1.18 -9.16 -4.26
CA VAL A 25 1.02 -8.10 -3.26
C VAL A 25 0.49 -8.73 -1.98
N TYR A 26 1.17 -8.47 -0.87
CA TYR A 26 0.85 -9.03 0.44
C TYR A 26 0.30 -7.94 1.37
N ALA A 27 -0.63 -8.32 2.24
CA ALA A 27 -1.12 -7.42 3.28
C ALA A 27 -0.02 -7.11 4.30
N ALA A 28 0.20 -5.83 4.57
CA ALA A 28 1.17 -5.36 5.57
C ALA A 28 0.85 -5.83 6.99
N GLY A 29 -0.41 -6.16 7.28
CA GLY A 29 -0.87 -6.62 8.58
C GLY A 29 -2.19 -7.40 8.49
N ALA A 30 -2.62 -8.00 9.59
CA ALA A 30 -3.95 -8.61 9.67
C ALA A 30 -5.01 -7.51 9.77
N GLY A 31 -6.16 -7.72 9.17
CA GLY A 31 -7.22 -6.70 9.12
C GLY A 31 -8.43 -7.14 8.32
N LYS A 32 -9.34 -6.19 8.10
CA LYS A 32 -10.54 -6.38 7.28
C LYS A 32 -10.46 -5.49 6.06
N VAL A 33 -10.71 -6.07 4.90
CA VAL A 33 -10.83 -5.33 3.65
C VAL A 33 -12.10 -4.50 3.71
N VAL A 34 -11.98 -3.19 3.56
CA VAL A 34 -13.10 -2.24 3.60
C VAL A 34 -13.45 -1.68 2.23
N TYR A 35 -12.56 -1.87 1.25
CA TYR A 35 -12.78 -1.42 -0.12
C TYR A 35 -11.98 -2.29 -1.09
N VAL A 36 -12.62 -2.68 -2.19
CA VAL A 36 -12.00 -3.34 -3.35
C VAL A 36 -12.71 -2.82 -4.58
N GLY A 37 -11.98 -2.20 -5.50
CA GLY A 37 -12.56 -1.74 -6.75
C GLY A 37 -11.67 -0.76 -7.50
N ASN A 38 -12.13 -0.33 -8.67
CA ASN A 38 -11.44 0.59 -9.57
C ASN A 38 -12.26 1.84 -9.91
N GLN A 39 -13.26 2.15 -9.08
CA GLN A 39 -14.17 3.27 -9.32
C GLN A 39 -13.49 4.63 -9.09
N LEU A 40 -12.33 4.65 -8.43
CA LEU A 40 -11.54 5.86 -8.18
C LEU A 40 -10.56 6.10 -9.33
N ARG A 41 -10.89 7.05 -10.22
CA ARG A 41 -9.93 7.56 -11.22
C ARG A 41 -8.68 8.11 -10.54
N GLY A 42 -7.50 7.80 -11.08
CA GLY A 42 -6.20 8.14 -10.49
C GLY A 42 -5.56 7.01 -9.69
N TYR A 43 -6.32 6.00 -9.26
CA TYR A 43 -5.85 4.91 -8.39
C TYR A 43 -5.87 3.53 -9.06
N GLY A 44 -6.63 3.37 -10.15
CA GLY A 44 -6.86 2.07 -10.76
C GLY A 44 -7.48 1.08 -9.77
N ASN A 45 -7.07 -0.19 -9.83
CA ASN A 45 -7.52 -1.20 -8.87
C ASN A 45 -6.95 -0.91 -7.47
N LEU A 46 -7.84 -0.52 -6.57
CA LEU A 46 -7.56 -0.09 -5.21
C LEU A 46 -8.15 -1.07 -4.21
N ILE A 47 -7.32 -1.47 -3.25
CA ILE A 47 -7.72 -2.25 -2.08
C ILE A 47 -7.41 -1.43 -0.84
N MET A 48 -8.38 -1.30 0.07
CA MET A 48 -8.15 -0.72 1.40
C MET A 48 -8.38 -1.76 2.48
N ILE A 49 -7.42 -1.89 3.38
CA ILE A 49 -7.47 -2.81 4.51
C ILE A 49 -7.43 -2.00 5.79
N LYS A 50 -8.47 -2.14 6.61
CA LYS A 50 -8.52 -1.61 7.97
C LYS A 50 -7.89 -2.65 8.90
N HIS A 51 -6.78 -2.29 9.54
CA HIS A 51 -6.10 -3.16 10.50
C HIS A 51 -6.68 -3.00 11.90
N ASN A 52 -6.78 -1.75 12.36
CA ASN A 52 -7.31 -1.37 13.67
C ASN A 52 -8.26 -0.17 13.51
N GLU A 53 -8.79 0.36 14.61
CA GLU A 53 -9.60 1.59 14.60
C GLU A 53 -8.85 2.79 14.02
N ASP A 54 -7.54 2.78 14.19
CA ASP A 54 -6.69 3.90 13.80
C ASP A 54 -5.95 3.69 12.48
N TYR A 55 -5.72 2.44 12.04
CA TYR A 55 -4.82 2.12 10.92
C TYR A 55 -5.56 1.59 9.69
N ILE A 56 -5.34 2.24 8.56
CA ILE A 56 -5.83 1.82 7.25
C ILE A 56 -4.67 1.82 6.25
N THR A 57 -4.51 0.73 5.51
CA THR A 57 -3.56 0.65 4.41
C THR A 57 -4.29 0.61 3.07
N ALA A 58 -3.76 1.32 2.08
CA ALA A 58 -4.30 1.38 0.73
C ALA A 58 -3.26 0.90 -0.28
N TYR A 59 -3.69 0.00 -1.18
CA TYR A 59 -2.87 -0.63 -2.22
C TYR A 59 -3.50 -0.27 -3.57
N ALA A 60 -2.84 0.54 -4.38
CA ALA A 60 -3.34 1.00 -5.67
C ALA A 60 -2.51 0.45 -6.84
N HIS A 61 -3.00 0.68 -8.08
CA HIS A 61 -2.38 0.21 -9.32
C HIS A 61 -2.22 -1.33 -9.43
N ASN A 62 -3.05 -2.09 -8.73
CA ASN A 62 -3.02 -3.55 -8.81
C ASN A 62 -3.52 -4.03 -10.18
N ASP A 63 -3.10 -5.21 -10.61
CA ASP A 63 -3.59 -5.87 -11.84
C ASP A 63 -4.82 -6.72 -11.53
N THR A 64 -4.69 -7.66 -10.59
CA THR A 64 -5.78 -8.55 -10.15
C THR A 64 -5.99 -8.43 -8.65
N MET A 65 -7.25 -8.33 -8.23
CA MET A 65 -7.66 -8.32 -6.82
C MET A 65 -8.06 -9.74 -6.41
N LEU A 66 -7.41 -10.30 -5.40
CA LEU A 66 -7.66 -11.68 -4.92
C LEU A 66 -8.53 -11.71 -3.65
N VAL A 67 -8.94 -10.54 -3.19
CA VAL A 67 -9.76 -10.36 -2.00
C VAL A 67 -11.00 -9.55 -2.34
N ASN A 68 -12.04 -9.71 -1.53
CA ASN A 68 -13.32 -9.02 -1.68
C ASN A 68 -13.56 -8.02 -0.56
N ASN A 69 -14.44 -7.05 -0.80
CA ASN A 69 -14.88 -6.14 0.25
C ASN A 69 -15.51 -6.93 1.43
N GLY A 70 -15.14 -6.58 2.66
CA GLY A 70 -15.57 -7.25 3.87
C GLY A 70 -14.75 -8.50 4.24
N GLN A 71 -13.82 -8.95 3.39
CA GLN A 71 -13.00 -10.13 3.65
C GLN A 71 -11.95 -9.85 4.74
N SER A 72 -11.80 -10.79 5.68
CA SER A 72 -10.71 -10.75 6.66
C SER A 72 -9.42 -11.29 6.05
N VAL A 73 -8.32 -10.58 6.26
CA VAL A 73 -6.99 -10.93 5.73
C VAL A 73 -5.97 -11.00 6.87
N LYS A 74 -4.97 -11.85 6.73
CA LYS A 74 -3.86 -12.00 7.70
C LYS A 74 -2.63 -11.21 7.23
N ALA A 75 -1.74 -10.87 8.17
CA ALA A 75 -0.45 -10.29 7.84
C ALA A 75 0.32 -11.25 6.91
N GLY A 76 0.88 -10.74 5.81
CA GLY A 76 1.56 -11.57 4.81
C GLY A 76 0.63 -12.39 3.91
N GLN A 77 -0.69 -12.23 3.99
CA GLN A 77 -1.61 -12.89 3.07
C GLN A 77 -1.56 -12.21 1.71
N LYS A 78 -1.55 -13.01 0.63
CA LYS A 78 -1.64 -12.50 -0.73
C LYS A 78 -3.02 -11.89 -0.96
N ILE A 79 -3.06 -10.60 -1.32
CA ILE A 79 -4.30 -9.84 -1.51
C ILE A 79 -4.53 -9.43 -2.96
N ALA A 80 -3.48 -9.30 -3.74
CA ALA A 80 -3.54 -8.86 -5.12
C ALA A 80 -2.28 -9.25 -5.89
N THR A 81 -2.25 -8.90 -7.17
CA THR A 81 -1.06 -8.90 -8.02
C THR A 81 -0.75 -7.48 -8.49
N MET A 82 0.53 -7.14 -8.58
CA MET A 82 1.00 -5.84 -9.01
C MET A 82 0.71 -5.63 -10.49
N GLY A 83 0.30 -4.42 -10.85
CA GLY A 83 -0.01 -4.03 -12.21
C GLY A 83 0.50 -2.63 -12.55
N SER A 84 0.01 -2.13 -13.67
CA SER A 84 0.20 -0.76 -14.13
C SER A 84 -1.16 -0.09 -14.39
N THR A 85 -2.19 -0.51 -13.66
CA THR A 85 -3.55 0.01 -13.84
C THR A 85 -3.56 1.48 -13.45
N ASP A 86 -3.78 2.38 -14.43
CA ASP A 86 -3.78 3.83 -14.21
C ASP A 86 -2.40 4.39 -13.77
N ALA A 87 -1.31 3.68 -14.10
CA ALA A 87 0.08 4.10 -13.87
C ALA A 87 0.93 3.96 -15.14
N ALA A 88 1.90 4.85 -15.31
CA ALA A 88 2.81 4.83 -16.47
C ALA A 88 3.75 3.60 -16.51
N SER A 89 4.02 3.00 -15.35
CA SER A 89 4.89 1.82 -15.21
C SER A 89 4.30 0.88 -14.16
N VAL A 90 4.74 -0.38 -14.16
CA VAL A 90 4.34 -1.35 -13.15
C VAL A 90 4.90 -0.96 -11.79
N ARG A 91 4.00 -0.53 -10.89
CA ARG A 91 4.33 -0.11 -9.54
C ARG A 91 3.15 -0.35 -8.62
N LEU A 92 3.43 -0.71 -7.38
CA LEU A 92 2.45 -0.73 -6.31
C LEU A 92 2.52 0.60 -5.57
N HIS A 93 1.41 1.33 -5.52
CA HIS A 93 1.32 2.52 -4.68
C HIS A 93 0.72 2.13 -3.34
N PHE A 94 1.52 2.23 -2.29
CA PHE A 94 1.19 1.82 -0.93
C PHE A 94 1.09 3.04 -0.02
N GLN A 95 -0.06 3.23 0.61
CA GLN A 95 -0.30 4.32 1.56
C GLN A 95 -0.73 3.77 2.92
N ILE A 96 -0.23 4.39 4.00
CA ILE A 96 -0.71 4.13 5.36
C ILE A 96 -1.37 5.41 5.89
N ARG A 97 -2.59 5.27 6.38
CA ARG A 97 -3.34 6.33 7.05
C ARG A 97 -3.55 5.95 8.51
N TYR A 98 -3.24 6.89 9.40
CA TYR A 98 -3.49 6.79 10.84
C TYR A 98 -4.45 7.89 11.28
N ARG A 99 -5.62 7.53 11.81
CA ARG A 99 -6.66 8.47 12.30
C ARG A 99 -6.95 9.65 11.35
N ALA A 100 -7.10 9.36 10.06
CA ALA A 100 -7.29 10.33 8.96
C ALA A 100 -6.07 11.17 8.54
N THR A 101 -4.92 11.05 9.21
CA THR A 101 -3.66 11.67 8.79
C THR A 101 -2.81 10.66 8.02
N ALA A 102 -2.29 11.03 6.85
CA ALA A 102 -1.25 10.25 6.20
C ALA A 102 0.00 10.29 7.09
N ILE A 103 0.42 9.13 7.58
CA ILE A 103 1.60 9.02 8.44
C ILE A 103 2.72 8.36 7.66
N ASP A 104 3.95 8.74 8.01
CA ASP A 104 5.14 8.14 7.43
C ASP A 104 5.19 6.62 7.73
N PRO A 105 5.09 5.75 6.71
CA PRO A 105 5.13 4.30 6.89
C PRO A 105 6.53 3.77 7.21
N LEU A 106 7.60 4.53 6.91
CA LEU A 106 8.99 4.15 7.21
C LEU A 106 9.25 4.17 8.72
N ARG A 107 8.50 4.96 9.49
CA ARG A 107 8.60 4.99 10.97
C ARG A 107 8.06 3.75 11.68
N TYR A 108 7.31 2.90 10.97
CA TYR A 108 6.71 1.67 11.50
C TYR A 108 7.28 0.38 10.89
N LEU A 109 8.15 0.46 9.87
CA LEU A 109 8.97 -0.68 9.47
C LEU A 109 10.20 -0.78 10.38
N PRO A 110 10.63 -2.00 10.79
CA PRO A 110 11.88 -2.14 11.52
C PRO A 110 13.02 -1.52 10.71
N PRO A 111 13.88 -0.71 11.34
CA PRO A 111 14.92 0.04 10.65
C PRO A 111 15.83 -0.92 9.89
N GLN A 112 15.87 -0.81 8.55
CA GLN A 112 16.96 -1.39 7.80
C GLN A 112 18.19 -0.50 8.02
N GLY A 113 19.02 -0.92 8.97
CA GLY A 113 20.41 -0.49 9.06
C GLY A 113 20.63 0.92 9.60
N SER A 114 20.42 1.08 10.91
CA SER A 114 21.21 2.06 11.66
C SER A 114 22.68 1.64 11.55
N LYS A 115 23.41 2.19 10.57
CA LYS A 115 24.88 2.13 10.63
C LYS A 115 25.29 2.82 11.94
N PRO A 116 26.00 2.15 12.85
CA PRO A 116 26.53 2.81 14.03
C PRO A 116 27.52 3.88 13.54
N LYS A 117 27.23 5.13 13.88
CA LYS A 117 28.18 6.23 13.66
C LYS A 117 29.13 6.19 14.85
N CYS A 118 30.31 5.61 14.65
CA CYS A 118 31.46 5.83 15.53
C CYS A 118 31.92 7.28 15.40
#